data_AF-A0A7J9T5D8-F1
#
_entry.id   AF-A0A7J9T5D8-F1
#
_cell.length_a   1.000
_cell.length_b   1.000
_cell.length_c   1.000
_cell.angle_alpha   90.00
_cell.angle_beta   90.00
_cell.angle_gamma   90.00
#
_symmetry.space_group_name_H-M   'P 1'
#
loop_
_entity.id
_entity.type
_entity.pdbx_description
1 polymer ?
#
loop_
_entity_poly.entity_id
_entity_poly.type
_entity_poly.pdbx_seq_one_letter_code
_entity_poly.pdbx_strand_id
1 'polypeptide(L)'
;MGSTVPNWPPVSGEYIAGDPESQAAVITLASELDKERLTQHCALVGSMKTENIGIEKVVANIVSNTNIRYLLVCGAEVHGHLSGDAVMAMHRSGIDEEGRIIEAKGAIPYITNIDIDTINIWRSQVEVIDLIKVEDMDRIVQALDDLAPTDEFEGEPLLISFGGASETVEEGITVMSPELVSLEARIRTIESDVKDLGKVQKIMSGMYSGMFQGFVIGFVITVILLLLRRLI
;
A
#
# COMPACT_ATOMS: atom_id res chain seq x y z
N MET A 1 0.76 26.99 -16.86
CA MET A 1 0.33 26.09 -15.78
C MET A 1 1.57 25.40 -15.27
N GLY A 2 1.75 25.29 -13.96
CA GLY A 2 2.92 24.62 -13.40
C GLY A 2 2.75 23.10 -13.47
N SER A 3 3.86 22.38 -13.63
CA SER A 3 3.91 20.92 -13.66
C SER A 3 3.64 20.28 -12.29
N THR A 4 3.61 21.09 -11.23
CA THR A 4 3.40 20.65 -9.85
C THR A 4 2.33 21.51 -9.16
N VAL A 5 1.59 20.91 -8.23
CA VAL A 5 0.78 21.69 -7.26
C VAL A 5 1.68 22.53 -6.33
N PRO A 6 1.16 23.62 -5.72
CA PRO A 6 1.88 24.34 -4.68
C PRO A 6 2.22 23.45 -3.48
N ASN A 7 3.42 23.61 -2.90
CA ASN A 7 3.91 22.85 -1.74
C ASN A 7 3.92 21.32 -1.92
N TRP A 8 4.22 20.85 -3.13
CA TRP A 8 4.41 19.43 -3.40
C TRP A 8 5.56 18.81 -2.57
N PRO A 9 5.45 17.56 -2.07
CA PRO A 9 4.30 16.65 -2.16
C PRO A 9 3.16 16.99 -1.16
N PRO A 10 1.89 17.00 -1.59
CA PRO A 10 0.78 17.45 -0.76
C PRO A 10 0.36 16.47 0.34
N VAL A 11 0.72 15.18 0.22
CA VAL A 11 0.24 14.13 1.11
C VAL A 11 1.39 13.61 1.96
N SER A 12 1.28 13.78 3.28
CA SER A 12 2.30 13.35 4.23
C SER A 12 2.49 11.82 4.27
N GLY A 13 3.74 11.41 4.45
CA GLY A 13 4.16 10.02 4.48
C GLY A 13 5.61 9.85 4.92
N GLU A 14 6.12 8.63 4.81
CA GLU A 14 7.52 8.30 5.11
C GLU A 14 8.34 8.36 3.81
N TYR A 15 8.75 9.58 3.43
CA TYR A 15 9.54 9.83 2.22
C TYR A 15 10.51 10.98 2.41
N ILE A 16 11.45 11.10 1.48
CA ILE A 16 12.29 12.27 1.25
C ILE A 16 11.97 12.80 -0.15
N ALA A 17 11.70 14.10 -0.25
CA ALA A 17 11.51 14.77 -1.53
C ALA A 17 12.87 15.23 -2.07
N GLY A 18 13.11 14.95 -3.36
CA GLY A 18 14.27 15.41 -4.12
C GLY A 18 13.91 16.61 -5.00
N ASP A 19 14.43 16.63 -6.22
CA ASP A 19 14.11 17.66 -7.22
C ASP A 19 12.70 17.44 -7.82
N PRO A 20 11.74 18.37 -7.64
CA PRO A 20 10.40 18.24 -8.22
C PRO A 20 10.36 18.19 -9.75
N GLU A 21 11.42 18.62 -10.44
CA GLU A 21 11.56 18.52 -11.90
C GLU A 21 12.07 17.13 -12.37
N SER A 22 12.51 16.28 -11.44
CA SER A 22 12.95 14.93 -11.76
C SER A 22 11.78 14.03 -12.17
N GLN A 23 12.05 13.08 -13.06
CA GLN A 23 11.01 12.28 -13.72
C GLN A 23 10.71 10.95 -13.04
N ALA A 24 11.42 10.63 -11.97
CA ALA A 24 11.30 9.36 -11.27
C ALA A 24 10.79 9.54 -9.84
N ALA A 25 10.01 8.57 -9.38
CA ALA A 25 9.72 8.32 -7.98
C ALA A 25 10.14 6.89 -7.61
N VAL A 26 10.50 6.66 -6.35
CA VAL A 26 11.04 5.39 -5.86
C VAL A 26 10.27 4.89 -4.65
N ILE A 27 9.83 3.64 -4.69
CA ILE A 27 9.29 2.90 -3.56
C ILE A 27 10.32 1.86 -3.11
N THR A 28 10.66 1.88 -1.83
CA THR A 28 11.66 0.97 -1.21
C THR A 28 11.04 -0.22 -0.46
N LEU A 29 9.71 -0.36 -0.53
CA LEU A 29 8.93 -1.43 0.11
C LEU A 29 9.27 -1.60 1.61
N ALA A 30 9.75 -2.78 2.01
CA ALA A 30 10.13 -3.09 3.39
C ALA A 30 11.60 -2.79 3.70
N SER A 31 12.41 -2.39 2.72
CA SER A 31 13.85 -2.16 2.90
C SER A 31 14.13 -0.76 3.42
N GLU A 32 15.11 -0.67 4.32
CA GLU A 32 15.70 0.60 4.72
C GLU A 32 16.96 0.83 3.89
N LEU A 33 16.78 1.51 2.75
CA LEU A 33 17.85 1.91 1.84
C LEU A 33 18.31 3.35 2.14
N ASP A 34 19.46 3.74 1.59
CA ASP A 34 19.98 5.11 1.67
C ASP A 34 19.11 6.04 0.80
N LYS A 35 18.02 6.52 1.38
CA LYS A 35 17.01 7.38 0.74
C LYS A 35 17.65 8.70 0.31
N GLU A 36 18.57 9.25 1.09
CA GLU A 36 19.31 10.48 0.76
C GLU A 36 20.12 10.32 -0.53
N ARG A 37 20.82 9.20 -0.71
CA ARG A 37 21.51 8.91 -1.98
C ARG A 37 20.52 8.80 -3.14
N LEU A 38 19.39 8.12 -2.96
CA LEU A 38 18.38 7.96 -4.03
C LEU A 38 17.72 9.28 -4.42
N THR A 39 17.49 10.21 -3.48
CA THR A 39 16.90 11.53 -3.80
C THR A 39 17.71 12.38 -4.76
N GLN A 40 19.00 12.08 -4.95
CA GLN A 40 19.83 12.78 -5.94
C GLN A 40 19.44 12.44 -7.39
N HIS A 41 18.65 11.39 -7.59
CA HIS A 41 18.28 10.83 -8.89
C HIS A 41 16.76 10.79 -9.13
N CYS A 42 15.95 11.23 -8.17
CA CYS A 42 14.48 11.13 -8.26
C CYS A 42 13.79 12.28 -7.52
N ALA A 43 12.52 12.53 -7.86
CA ALA A 43 11.71 13.57 -7.24
C ALA A 43 11.20 13.16 -5.85
N LEU A 44 11.01 11.86 -5.62
CA LEU A 44 10.44 11.33 -4.39
C LEU A 44 10.97 9.92 -4.12
N VAL A 45 11.40 9.66 -2.89
CA VAL A 45 11.72 8.30 -2.44
C VAL A 45 11.11 8.02 -1.09
N GLY A 46 10.44 6.88 -0.94
CA GLY A 46 9.80 6.52 0.32
C GLY A 46 9.65 5.02 0.53
N SER A 47 9.29 4.62 1.74
CA SER A 47 8.88 3.25 2.03
C SER A 47 7.37 3.12 1.85
N MET A 48 6.91 1.95 1.42
CA MET A 48 5.48 1.67 1.24
C MET A 48 5.19 0.24 1.67
N LYS A 49 4.50 0.10 2.80
CA LYS A 49 4.31 -1.19 3.48
C LYS A 49 2.90 -1.78 3.32
N THR A 50 1.92 -1.00 2.90
CA THR A 50 0.53 -1.47 2.77
C THR A 50 0.04 -1.39 1.33
N GLU A 51 -0.71 -2.40 0.91
CA GLU A 51 -1.31 -2.62 -0.41
C GLU A 51 -2.62 -1.84 -0.64
N ASN A 52 -2.84 -0.80 0.16
CA ASN A 52 -4.04 0.04 0.16
C ASN A 52 -3.67 1.52 0.38
N ILE A 53 -3.78 2.04 1.60
CA ILE A 53 -3.50 3.44 1.98
C ILE A 53 -2.08 3.86 1.55
N GLY A 54 -1.08 2.97 1.65
CA GLY A 54 0.27 3.23 1.16
C GLY A 54 0.28 3.55 -0.34
N ILE A 55 -0.40 2.72 -1.15
CA ILE A 55 -0.56 2.93 -2.59
C ILE A 55 -1.35 4.22 -2.86
N GLU A 56 -2.42 4.49 -2.11
CA GLU A 56 -3.21 5.71 -2.27
C GLU A 56 -2.36 6.98 -2.10
N LYS A 57 -1.51 7.02 -1.07
CA LYS A 57 -0.60 8.16 -0.84
C LYS A 57 0.42 8.31 -1.97
N VAL A 58 0.96 7.20 -2.47
CA VAL A 58 1.87 7.20 -3.62
C VAL A 58 1.16 7.78 -4.85
N VAL A 59 -0.03 7.30 -5.18
CA VAL A 59 -0.82 7.80 -6.32
C VAL A 59 -1.04 9.29 -6.19
N ALA A 60 -1.53 9.76 -5.04
CA ALA A 60 -1.83 11.17 -4.81
C ALA A 60 -0.61 12.10 -4.94
N ASN A 61 0.55 11.68 -4.43
CA ASN A 61 1.78 12.45 -4.58
C ASN A 61 2.32 12.40 -6.02
N ILE A 62 2.10 11.34 -6.78
CA ILE A 62 2.54 11.26 -8.17
C ILE A 62 1.65 12.10 -9.09
N VAL A 63 0.32 11.95 -9.03
CA VAL A 63 -0.59 12.69 -9.94
C VAL A 63 -0.60 14.20 -9.70
N SER A 64 -0.08 14.66 -8.55
CA SER A 64 0.11 16.08 -8.24
C SER A 64 1.41 16.68 -8.80
N ASN A 65 2.22 15.88 -9.51
CA ASN A 65 3.43 16.31 -10.20
C ASN A 65 3.55 15.61 -11.59
N THR A 66 3.27 16.35 -12.66
CA THR A 66 3.27 15.86 -14.06
C THR A 66 4.67 15.58 -14.61
N ASN A 67 5.74 16.01 -13.93
CA ASN A 67 7.11 15.66 -14.30
C ASN A 67 7.40 14.18 -14.04
N ILE A 68 6.75 13.56 -13.05
CA ILE A 68 6.99 12.17 -12.69
C ILE A 68 6.37 11.26 -13.75
N ARG A 69 7.24 10.60 -14.52
CA ARG A 69 6.93 9.66 -15.60
C ARG A 69 7.32 8.21 -15.28
N TYR A 70 8.12 8.00 -14.24
CA TYR A 70 8.60 6.69 -13.84
C TYR A 70 8.34 6.43 -12.35
N LEU A 71 7.90 5.23 -12.02
CA LEU A 71 7.83 4.73 -10.65
C LEU A 71 8.67 3.45 -10.54
N LEU A 72 9.80 3.54 -9.86
CA LEU A 72 10.65 2.39 -9.60
C LEU A 72 10.26 1.75 -8.27
N VAL A 73 9.98 0.44 -8.28
CA VAL A 73 9.62 -0.33 -7.09
C VAL A 73 10.77 -1.28 -6.77
N CYS A 74 11.46 -1.04 -5.67
CA CYS A 74 12.61 -1.83 -5.22
C CYS A 74 12.51 -2.21 -3.74
N GLY A 75 13.52 -2.94 -3.26
CA GLY A 75 13.57 -3.42 -1.89
C GLY A 75 12.84 -4.75 -1.67
N ALA A 76 12.94 -5.27 -0.46
CA ALA A 76 12.33 -6.50 -0.01
C ALA A 76 10.80 -6.37 -0.05
N GLU A 77 10.14 -7.37 -0.64
CA GLU A 77 8.68 -7.44 -0.67
C GLU A 77 8.10 -7.55 0.74
N VAL A 78 6.94 -6.93 0.95
CA VAL A 78 6.27 -6.91 2.24
C VAL A 78 5.51 -8.21 2.45
N HIS A 79 5.89 -9.00 3.46
CA HIS A 79 5.21 -10.26 3.75
C HIS A 79 3.72 -10.05 4.07
N GLY A 80 2.84 -10.87 3.48
CA GLY A 80 1.39 -10.80 3.67
C GLY A 80 0.71 -9.69 2.87
N HIS A 81 1.25 -8.47 2.91
CA HIS A 81 0.72 -7.33 2.17
C HIS A 81 1.00 -7.42 0.66
N LEU A 82 2.20 -7.90 0.29
CA LEU A 82 2.67 -7.96 -1.10
C LEU A 82 2.46 -6.63 -1.84
N SER A 83 2.91 -5.55 -1.22
CA SER A 83 2.63 -4.18 -1.68
C SER A 83 3.28 -3.88 -3.03
N GLY A 84 4.45 -4.46 -3.32
CA GLY A 84 5.06 -4.36 -4.64
C GLY A 84 4.19 -5.01 -5.72
N ASP A 85 3.80 -6.27 -5.52
CA ASP A 85 2.84 -6.99 -6.39
C ASP A 85 1.55 -6.20 -6.61
N ALA A 86 1.00 -5.58 -5.57
CA ALA A 86 -0.22 -4.77 -5.67
C ALA A 86 -0.03 -3.51 -6.54
N VAL A 87 1.11 -2.81 -6.45
CA VAL A 87 1.42 -1.68 -7.35
C VAL A 87 1.53 -2.15 -8.80
N MET A 88 2.25 -3.25 -9.04
CA MET A 88 2.40 -3.83 -10.38
C MET A 88 1.05 -4.27 -10.96
N ALA A 89 0.18 -4.85 -10.13
CA ALA A 89 -1.16 -5.29 -10.51
C ALA A 89 -2.09 -4.12 -10.82
N MET A 90 -2.07 -3.08 -9.99
CA MET A 90 -2.86 -1.87 -10.20
C MET A 90 -2.46 -1.14 -11.48
N HIS A 91 -1.15 -1.04 -11.76
CA HIS A 91 -0.66 -0.44 -13.00
C HIS A 91 -1.17 -1.17 -14.23
N ARG A 92 -1.03 -2.50 -14.25
CA ARG A 92 -1.43 -3.34 -15.38
C ARG A 92 -2.94 -3.41 -15.56
N SER A 93 -3.67 -3.65 -14.47
CA SER A 93 -5.05 -4.13 -14.52
C SER A 93 -6.07 -3.16 -13.90
N GLY A 94 -5.63 -2.13 -13.18
CA GLY A 94 -6.52 -1.17 -12.52
C GLY A 94 -7.23 -1.74 -11.30
N ILE A 95 -8.38 -1.13 -10.98
CA ILE A 95 -9.28 -1.53 -9.88
C ILE A 95 -10.66 -1.90 -10.43
N ASP A 96 -11.39 -2.74 -9.70
CA ASP A 96 -12.79 -3.08 -10.01
C ASP A 96 -13.80 -2.05 -9.42
N GLU A 97 -15.10 -2.31 -9.62
CA GLU A 97 -16.18 -1.44 -9.13
C GLU A 97 -16.24 -1.31 -7.60
N GLU A 98 -15.66 -2.29 -6.87
CA GLU A 98 -15.58 -2.27 -5.40
C GLU A 98 -14.26 -1.67 -4.90
N GLY A 99 -13.41 -1.19 -5.82
CA GLY A 99 -12.09 -0.63 -5.52
C GLY A 99 -11.01 -1.68 -5.28
N ARG A 100 -11.27 -2.97 -5.53
CA ARG A 100 -10.25 -4.01 -5.38
C ARG A 100 -9.24 -3.90 -6.52
N ILE A 101 -7.96 -3.96 -6.20
CA ILE A 101 -6.90 -4.06 -7.21
C ILE A 101 -7.00 -5.43 -7.90
N ILE A 102 -7.21 -5.40 -9.22
CA ILE A 102 -7.40 -6.59 -10.03
C ILE A 102 -6.07 -7.37 -10.10
N GLU A 103 -6.11 -8.68 -9.89
CA GLU A 103 -4.94 -9.60 -9.82
C GLU A 103 -3.97 -9.44 -8.64
N ALA A 104 -4.18 -8.47 -7.74
CA ALA A 104 -3.31 -8.31 -6.59
C ALA A 104 -3.41 -9.50 -5.62
N LYS A 105 -2.27 -10.01 -5.18
CA LYS A 105 -2.15 -11.18 -4.28
C LYS A 105 -2.15 -10.82 -2.79
N GLY A 106 -2.06 -9.53 -2.48
CA GLY A 106 -2.07 -9.01 -1.11
C GLY A 106 -3.33 -9.37 -0.33
N ALA A 107 -3.25 -9.25 1.00
CA ALA A 107 -4.34 -9.64 1.90
C ALA A 107 -5.58 -8.75 1.76
N ILE A 108 -5.41 -7.43 1.64
CA ILE A 108 -6.48 -6.42 1.59
C ILE A 108 -6.17 -5.34 0.51
N PRO A 109 -6.14 -5.71 -0.78
CA PRO A 109 -5.75 -4.81 -1.86
C PRO A 109 -6.94 -3.98 -2.36
N TYR A 110 -7.40 -3.04 -1.54
CA TYR A 110 -8.54 -2.16 -1.85
C TYR A 110 -8.13 -0.69 -1.80
N ILE A 111 -8.47 0.03 -2.87
CA ILE A 111 -8.38 1.48 -3.00
C ILE A 111 -9.79 2.03 -2.76
N THR A 112 -9.92 2.88 -1.74
CA THR A 112 -11.23 3.35 -1.24
C THR A 112 -11.34 4.87 -1.22
N ASN A 113 -10.21 5.57 -1.25
CA ASN A 113 -10.17 7.03 -1.16
C ASN A 113 -9.78 7.71 -2.48
N ILE A 114 -9.56 6.96 -3.55
CA ILE A 114 -9.21 7.46 -4.88
C ILE A 114 -10.17 6.86 -5.90
N ASP A 115 -10.72 7.70 -6.76
CA ASP A 115 -11.64 7.29 -7.82
C ASP A 115 -10.92 6.62 -8.99
N ILE A 116 -11.67 5.85 -9.78
CA ILE A 116 -11.10 5.06 -10.87
C ILE A 116 -10.54 5.93 -12.01
N ASP A 117 -11.05 7.14 -12.22
CA ASP A 117 -10.54 8.03 -13.26
C ASP A 117 -9.13 8.52 -12.88
N THR A 118 -8.93 8.88 -11.61
CA THR A 118 -7.61 9.23 -11.08
C THR A 118 -6.63 8.05 -11.13
N ILE A 119 -7.08 6.83 -10.85
CA ILE A 119 -6.24 5.63 -11.03
C ILE A 119 -5.84 5.46 -12.50
N ASN A 120 -6.77 5.68 -13.44
CA ASN A 120 -6.45 5.58 -14.87
C ASN A 120 -5.49 6.69 -15.34
N ILE A 121 -5.59 7.89 -14.79
CA ILE A 121 -4.62 8.97 -15.02
C ILE A 121 -3.25 8.57 -14.49
N TRP A 122 -3.16 8.05 -13.26
CA TRP A 122 -1.90 7.56 -12.72
C TRP A 122 -1.28 6.47 -13.59
N ARG A 123 -2.09 5.52 -14.07
CA ARG A 123 -1.65 4.43 -14.96
C ARG A 123 -1.10 4.91 -16.30
N SER A 124 -1.66 5.98 -16.86
CA SER A 124 -1.17 6.56 -18.12
C SER A 124 0.00 7.52 -17.91
N GLN A 125 0.10 8.13 -16.72
CA GLN A 125 1.16 9.06 -16.37
C GLN A 125 2.51 8.36 -16.18
N VAL A 126 2.55 7.25 -15.44
CA VAL A 126 3.80 6.59 -15.07
C VAL A 126 4.00 5.22 -15.73
N GLU A 127 5.25 4.93 -16.09
CA GLU A 127 5.74 3.57 -16.29
C GLU A 127 6.27 3.01 -14.97
N VAL A 128 5.88 1.79 -14.62
CA VAL A 128 6.33 1.14 -13.37
C VAL A 128 7.46 0.16 -13.65
N ILE A 129 8.59 0.37 -12.98
CA ILE A 129 9.81 -0.41 -13.15
C ILE A 129 9.95 -1.39 -12.00
N ASP A 130 9.94 -2.67 -12.33
CA ASP A 130 10.02 -3.77 -11.37
C ASP A 130 11.48 -4.09 -11.02
N LEU A 131 11.88 -3.66 -9.82
CA LEU A 131 13.09 -4.11 -9.12
C LEU A 131 12.74 -4.70 -7.76
N ILE A 132 11.56 -5.30 -7.60
CA ILE A 132 11.14 -5.93 -6.34
C ILE A 132 12.17 -7.01 -5.96
N LYS A 133 12.55 -7.04 -4.67
CA LYS A 133 13.61 -7.88 -4.07
C LYS A 133 15.03 -7.50 -4.48
N VAL A 134 15.23 -6.33 -5.08
CA VAL A 134 16.57 -5.75 -5.32
C VAL A 134 16.86 -4.71 -4.25
N GLU A 135 17.94 -4.91 -3.49
CA GLU A 135 18.41 -4.00 -2.45
C GLU A 135 19.81 -3.43 -2.75
N ASP A 136 20.38 -3.80 -3.90
CA ASP A 136 21.67 -3.30 -4.37
C ASP A 136 21.54 -1.84 -4.81
N MET A 137 22.13 -0.95 -4.02
CA MET A 137 22.08 0.49 -4.26
C MET A 137 22.67 0.92 -5.60
N ASP A 138 23.76 0.31 -6.03
CA ASP A 138 24.42 0.70 -7.28
C ASP A 138 23.57 0.28 -8.48
N ARG A 139 22.92 -0.89 -8.39
CA ARG A 139 21.96 -1.34 -9.40
C ARG A 139 20.71 -0.46 -9.46
N ILE A 140 20.19 -0.02 -8.31
CA ILE A 140 19.00 0.85 -8.26
C ILE A 140 19.34 2.23 -8.84
N VAL A 141 20.48 2.81 -8.47
CA VAL A 141 20.94 4.10 -9.00
C VAL A 141 21.16 4.02 -10.51
N GLN A 142 21.84 2.97 -10.99
CA GLN A 142 22.04 2.79 -12.43
C GLN A 142 20.70 2.71 -13.18
N ALA A 143 19.71 2.01 -12.63
CA ALA A 143 18.38 1.92 -13.25
C ALA A 143 17.65 3.28 -13.30
N LEU A 144 17.90 4.18 -12.35
CA LEU A 144 17.38 5.55 -12.38
C LEU A 144 18.11 6.42 -13.41
N ASP A 145 19.43 6.28 -13.50
CA ASP A 145 20.26 7.04 -14.45
C ASP A 145 20.04 6.61 -15.90
N ASP A 146 19.65 5.35 -16.13
CA ASP A 146 19.36 4.80 -17.46
C ASP A 146 17.96 5.16 -17.99
N LEU A 147 17.14 5.88 -17.21
CA LEU A 147 15.80 6.28 -17.63
C LEU A 147 15.85 7.25 -18.81
N ALA A 148 15.03 6.96 -19.82
CA ALA A 148 14.94 7.81 -21.00
C ALA A 148 14.22 9.13 -20.64
N PRO A 149 14.78 10.30 -20.99
CA PRO A 149 14.07 11.56 -20.85
C PRO A 149 12.76 11.51 -21.64
N THR A 150 11.65 11.84 -20.98
CA THR A 150 10.32 11.86 -21.57
C THR A 150 9.70 13.24 -21.38
N ASP A 151 8.78 13.67 -22.24
CA ASP A 151 8.05 14.92 -21.99
C ASP A 151 7.21 14.81 -20.71
N GLU A 152 6.76 15.93 -20.15
CA GLU A 152 5.84 15.93 -19.02
C GLU A 152 4.52 15.24 -19.40
N PHE A 153 3.76 14.78 -18.39
CA PHE A 153 2.45 14.19 -18.66
C PHE A 153 1.48 15.22 -19.23
N GLU A 154 0.76 14.84 -20.29
CA GLU A 154 -0.27 15.67 -20.93
C GLU A 154 -1.53 15.74 -20.05
N GLY A 155 -1.47 16.56 -19.00
CA GLY A 155 -2.55 16.77 -18.04
C GLY A 155 -2.22 17.89 -17.05
N GLU A 156 -3.20 18.30 -16.24
CA GLU A 156 -2.95 19.20 -15.12
C GLU A 156 -2.64 18.40 -13.85
N PRO A 157 -1.73 18.89 -12.97
CA PRO A 157 -1.44 18.22 -11.72
C PRO A 157 -2.69 18.17 -10.83
N LEU A 158 -3.02 16.99 -10.32
CA LEU A 158 -4.24 16.73 -9.56
C LEU A 158 -3.97 16.76 -8.06
N LEU A 159 -4.76 17.54 -7.32
CA LEU A 159 -4.74 17.53 -5.86
C LEU A 159 -5.85 16.59 -5.34
N ILE A 160 -5.45 15.43 -4.80
CA ILE A 160 -6.39 14.48 -4.18
C ILE A 160 -6.59 14.87 -2.71
N SER A 161 -7.85 15.11 -2.34
CA SER A 161 -8.23 15.27 -0.93
C SER A 161 -8.66 13.92 -0.36
N PHE A 162 -7.85 13.35 0.53
CA PHE A 162 -8.32 12.26 1.39
C PHE A 162 -9.39 12.80 2.34
N GLY A 163 -10.49 12.06 2.52
CA GLY A 163 -11.52 12.39 3.48
C GLY A 163 -10.95 12.40 4.91
N GLY A 164 -10.46 13.56 5.35
CA GLY A 164 -9.98 13.81 6.71
C GLY A 164 -8.63 14.50 6.83
N ALA A 165 -8.46 15.67 6.21
CA ALA A 165 -7.72 16.86 6.70
C ALA A 165 -7.47 17.79 5.51
N SER A 166 -8.54 18.37 4.98
CA SER A 166 -8.38 19.62 4.24
C SER A 166 -8.19 20.70 5.29
N GLU A 167 -6.98 21.26 5.38
CA GLU A 167 -6.81 22.62 5.90
C GLU A 167 -7.51 23.57 4.92
N THR A 168 -8.84 23.68 5.03
CA THR A 168 -9.56 24.76 4.38
C THR A 168 -9.35 26.03 5.20
N VAL A 169 -8.39 26.84 4.75
CA VAL A 169 -8.51 28.29 4.92
C VAL A 169 -9.62 28.73 3.97
N GLU A 170 -10.87 28.76 4.45
CA GLU A 170 -11.78 29.90 4.27
C GLU A 170 -13.10 29.71 5.04
N GLU A 171 -13.71 30.85 5.32
CA GLU A 171 -14.67 31.18 6.38
C GLU A 171 -15.89 30.25 6.53
N GLY A 172 -16.08 29.71 7.74
CA GLY A 172 -17.32 29.06 8.13
C GLY A 172 -17.15 28.09 9.30
N ILE A 173 -17.46 28.56 10.50
CA ILE A 173 -17.34 27.84 11.79
C ILE A 173 -17.96 26.43 11.73
N THR A 174 -17.13 25.39 11.86
CA THR A 174 -17.34 24.28 12.82
C THR A 174 -15.97 23.65 13.11
N VAL A 175 -15.25 24.22 14.08
CA VAL A 175 -13.94 23.71 14.51
C VAL A 175 -14.18 22.43 15.32
N MET A 176 -13.87 21.25 14.77
CA MET A 176 -13.65 20.07 15.61
C MET A 176 -12.29 20.22 16.28
N SER A 177 -12.25 20.14 17.61
CA SER A 177 -11.00 20.36 18.34
C SER A 177 -9.97 19.27 17.98
N PRO A 178 -8.66 19.58 18.01
CA PRO A 178 -7.59 18.60 17.77
C PRO A 178 -7.69 17.33 18.63
N GLU A 179 -8.33 17.44 19.80
CA GLU A 179 -8.57 16.30 20.69
C GLU A 179 -9.57 15.30 20.09
N LEU A 180 -10.64 15.75 19.44
CA LEU A 180 -11.65 14.87 18.83
C LEU A 180 -11.08 14.09 17.65
N VAL A 181 -10.19 14.71 16.86
CA VAL A 181 -9.47 14.03 15.76
C VAL A 181 -8.55 12.94 16.30
N SER A 182 -7.83 13.23 17.38
CA SER A 182 -6.99 12.24 18.05
C SER A 182 -7.80 11.08 18.65
N LEU A 183 -9.02 11.37 19.12
CA LEU A 183 -9.93 10.37 19.66
C LEU A 183 -10.50 9.49 18.55
N GLU A 184 -10.90 10.05 17.41
CA GLU A 184 -11.41 9.27 16.28
C GLU A 184 -10.33 8.36 15.69
N ALA A 185 -9.10 8.84 15.57
CA ALA A 185 -7.96 8.02 15.13
C ALA A 185 -7.75 6.81 16.07
N ARG A 186 -7.81 7.03 17.39
CA ARG A 186 -7.72 5.96 18.39
C ARG A 186 -8.91 5.01 18.31
N ILE A 187 -10.12 5.51 18.08
CA ILE A 187 -11.33 4.67 17.93
C ILE A 187 -11.18 3.76 16.71
N ARG A 188 -10.71 4.27 15.57
CA ARG A 188 -10.47 3.45 14.36
C ARG A 188 -9.39 2.38 14.58
N THR A 189 -8.31 2.71 15.30
CA THR A 189 -7.30 1.71 15.69
C THR A 189 -7.91 0.63 16.57
N ILE A 190 -8.73 1.00 17.56
CA ILE A 190 -9.43 0.05 18.44
C ILE A 190 -10.39 -0.84 17.64
N GLU A 191 -11.15 -0.29 16.70
CA GLU A 191 -12.04 -1.08 15.83
C GLU A 191 -11.26 -2.10 14.99
N SER A 192 -10.09 -1.72 14.48
CA SER A 192 -9.19 -2.64 13.78
C SER A 192 -8.71 -3.77 14.69
N ASP A 193 -8.22 -3.43 15.89
CA ASP A 193 -7.73 -4.41 16.87
C ASP A 193 -8.84 -5.38 17.30
N VAL A 194 -10.07 -4.89 17.49
CA VAL A 194 -11.25 -5.71 17.81
C VAL A 194 -11.59 -6.66 16.66
N LYS A 195 -11.52 -6.19 15.41
CA LYS A 195 -11.77 -7.03 14.23
C LYS A 195 -10.72 -8.14 14.11
N ASP A 196 -9.46 -7.84 14.42
CA ASP A 196 -8.39 -8.83 14.38
C ASP A 196 -8.48 -9.83 15.55
N LEU A 197 -8.85 -9.39 16.75
CA LEU A 197 -9.22 -10.28 17.84
C LEU A 197 -10.38 -11.22 17.45
N GLY A 198 -11.38 -10.70 16.73
CA GLY A 198 -12.48 -11.50 16.18
C GLY A 198 -12.00 -12.58 15.20
N LYS A 199 -11.04 -12.26 14.32
CA LYS A 199 -10.43 -13.24 13.41
C LYS A 199 -9.62 -14.28 14.18
N VAL A 200 -8.80 -13.87 15.15
CA VAL A 200 -8.02 -14.78 16.00
C VAL A 200 -8.95 -15.71 16.76
N GLN A 201 -10.04 -15.21 17.34
CA GLN A 201 -11.04 -16.03 18.03
C GLN A 201 -11.75 -17.00 17.08
N LYS A 202 -12.03 -16.60 15.84
CA LYS A 202 -12.60 -17.47 14.81
C LYS A 202 -11.62 -18.59 14.41
N ILE A 203 -10.33 -18.27 14.23
CA ILE A 203 -9.29 -19.26 13.93
C ILE A 203 -9.11 -20.22 15.12
N MET A 204 -9.01 -19.67 16.33
CA MET A 204 -8.87 -20.45 17.56
C MET A 204 -10.07 -21.38 17.78
N SER A 205 -11.31 -20.90 17.60
CA SER A 205 -12.50 -21.75 17.76
C SER A 205 -12.56 -22.87 16.71
N GLY A 206 -12.15 -22.61 15.47
CA GLY A 206 -11.99 -23.65 14.45
C GLY A 206 -10.92 -24.68 14.82
N MET A 207 -9.76 -24.24 15.31
CA MET A 207 -8.65 -25.09 15.70
C MET A 207 -8.98 -25.96 16.93
N TYR A 208 -9.57 -25.39 17.98
CA TYR A 208 -10.00 -26.15 19.16
C TYR A 208 -11.08 -27.18 18.83
N SER A 209 -12.05 -26.83 17.97
CA SER A 209 -13.07 -27.76 17.51
C SER A 209 -12.45 -28.95 16.76
N GLY A 210 -11.51 -28.69 15.83
CA GLY A 210 -10.82 -29.73 15.08
C GLY A 210 -9.96 -30.64 15.97
N MET A 211 -9.21 -30.08 16.91
CA MET A 211 -8.41 -30.87 17.86
C MET A 211 -9.29 -31.76 18.75
N PHE A 212 -10.40 -31.24 19.26
CA PHE A 212 -11.31 -31.99 20.12
C PHE A 212 -11.99 -33.14 19.36
N GLN A 213 -12.45 -32.88 18.12
CA GLN A 213 -13.02 -33.92 17.26
C GLN A 213 -12.01 -35.03 16.95
N GLY A 214 -10.76 -34.66 16.63
CA GLY A 214 -9.69 -35.64 16.39
C GLY A 214 -9.40 -36.52 17.60
N PHE A 215 -9.36 -35.93 18.80
CA PHE A 215 -9.17 -36.68 20.04
C PHE A 215 -10.31 -37.67 20.31
N VAL A 216 -11.57 -37.23 20.17
CA VAL A 216 -12.75 -38.09 20.41
C VAL A 216 -12.80 -39.24 19.40
N ILE A 217 -12.59 -38.98 18.11
CA ILE A 217 -12.56 -40.01 17.07
C ILE A 217 -11.43 -41.02 17.35
N GLY A 218 -10.24 -40.52 17.67
CA GLY A 218 -9.09 -41.37 18.02
C GLY A 218 -9.36 -42.26 19.23
N PHE A 219 -10.00 -41.71 20.28
CA PHE A 219 -10.37 -42.47 21.48
C PHE A 219 -11.39 -43.58 21.16
N VAL A 220 -12.43 -43.27 20.39
CA VAL A 220 -13.46 -44.25 20.00
C VAL A 220 -12.86 -45.38 19.16
N ILE A 221 -12.05 -45.06 18.15
CA ILE A 221 -11.37 -46.06 17.31
C ILE A 221 -10.49 -46.96 18.18
N THR A 222 -9.76 -46.38 19.13
CA THR A 222 -8.89 -47.14 20.05
C THR A 222 -9.70 -48.13 20.89
N VAL A 223 -10.83 -47.71 21.45
CA VAL A 223 -11.73 -48.60 22.23
C VAL A 223 -12.28 -49.73 21.34
N ILE A 224 -12.70 -49.42 20.12
CA ILE A 224 -13.20 -50.43 19.17
C ILE A 224 -12.12 -51.47 18.86
N LEU A 225 -10.88 -51.03 18.57
CA LEU A 225 -9.76 -51.94 18.29
C LEU A 225 -9.44 -52.83 19.50
N LEU A 226 -9.49 -52.30 20.72
CA LEU A 226 -9.28 -53.08 21.94
C LEU A 226 -10.39 -54.11 22.18
N LEU A 227 -11.65 -53.77 21.88
CA LEU A 227 -12.78 -54.70 21.97
C LEU A 227 -12.70 -55.81 20.91
N LEU A 228 -12.35 -55.46 19.66
CA LEU A 228 -12.15 -56.43 18.59
C LEU A 228 -11.00 -57.39 18.89
N ARG A 229 -9.88 -56.88 19.43
CA ARG A 229 -8.75 -57.71 19.87
C ARG A 229 -9.13 -58.71 20.98
N ARG A 230 -10.16 -58.42 21.78
CA ARG A 230 -10.62 -59.32 22.84
C ARG A 230 -11.55 -60.43 22.32
N LEU A 231 -12.14 -60.23 21.14
CA LEU A 231 -13.09 -61.17 20.52
C LEU A 231 -12.43 -62.17 19.55
N ILE A 232 -11.18 -61.91 19.15
CA ILE A 232 -10.33 -62.78 18.30
C ILE A 232 -9.29 -63.46 19.20
#